data_AF-A0A353VAC2-F1
#
_entry.id   AF-A0A353VAC2-F1
#
_cell.length_a   1.000
_cell.length_b   1.000
_cell.length_c   1.000
_cell.angle_alpha   90.00
_cell.angle_beta   90.00
_cell.angle_gamma   90.00
#
_symmetry.space_group_name_H-M   'P 1'
#
loop_
_entity.id
_entity.type
_entity.pdbx_description
1 polymer ?
#
loop_
_entity_poly.entity_id
_entity_poly.type
_entity_poly.pdbx_seq_one_letter_code
_entity_poly.pdbx_strand_id
1 'polypeptide(L)'
;FAGVPSASPPLHPYRVILGALFIAGIALANLRGVRESGRLFAAPTYFFIASILGVVGWGLLAVTLDLLPEAPYEPHPPGLEGIGLFLLLRAFSAGCTALTGVEAVSNGVPALKPPEGRNAAAVMSWLGVITITMFLGLTYLAYDLGIVPGGGETVVSKIARRVFGGGAPYYAVQAATALILLLAANTSYAGFPRLSSILARDRYVPRQFANQGDRLVFSNGILILSGFAILLLVIFQGDTHALLPLYAIGVFLSFTLSQSGMVRRWLRLREKGWRWRMWINGLGAVATGVVMLTLTVTKFVEGAWIVVVVIPLLVLTFMTMHRHYAAVAAELSLEGFAPPPVFQHTVLVLIGDVHRGVVRAVQYARTLAPAAAVRAVYVETDPANTRRLEEKWGRWGLEVPLVVLTSPYRSLLRPLLEYLDQIQGRGDDQMVTIVLPEFLPRHWWQHLLHNQTALLVKGALLFRRNTVVADVPYLLGR
;
A
#
# COMPACT_ATOMS: atom_id res chain seq x y z
N PHE A 1 -18.34 2.69 9.96
CA PHE A 1 -18.65 2.62 11.39
C PHE A 1 -20.02 3.20 11.78
N ALA A 2 -20.72 3.96 10.93
CA ALA A 2 -21.93 4.70 11.33
C ALA A 2 -23.11 3.86 11.89
N GLY A 3 -23.27 2.59 11.48
CA GLY A 3 -24.39 1.75 11.94
C GLY A 3 -24.26 1.21 13.37
N VAL A 4 -23.04 0.98 13.88
CA VAL A 4 -22.81 0.36 15.20
C VAL A 4 -23.09 1.34 16.36
N PRO A 5 -22.61 2.60 16.34
CA PRO A 5 -22.97 3.61 17.33
C PRO A 5 -24.46 3.99 17.30
N SER A 6 -25.12 3.89 16.14
CA SER A 6 -26.57 4.12 16.02
C SER A 6 -27.39 3.10 16.82
N ALA A 7 -26.89 1.86 16.93
CA ALA A 7 -27.53 0.79 17.69
C ALA A 7 -27.10 0.76 19.18
N SER A 8 -25.96 1.37 19.53
CA SER A 8 -25.45 1.47 20.90
C SER A 8 -24.76 2.82 21.18
N PRO A 9 -25.54 3.84 21.63
CA PRO A 9 -25.03 5.19 21.91
C PRO A 9 -23.82 5.28 22.86
N PRO A 10 -23.65 4.41 23.89
CA PRO A 10 -22.51 4.47 24.80
C PRO A 10 -21.14 4.24 24.14
N LEU A 11 -21.10 3.64 22.94
CA LEU A 11 -19.84 3.38 22.22
C LEU A 11 -19.32 4.59 21.43
N HIS A 12 -20.10 5.67 21.33
CA HIS A 12 -19.74 6.85 20.55
C HIS A 12 -18.40 7.51 20.96
N PRO A 13 -18.03 7.62 22.26
CA PRO A 13 -16.73 8.16 22.67
C PRO A 13 -15.54 7.33 22.19
N TYR A 14 -15.72 6.03 21.97
CA TYR A 14 -14.66 5.11 21.57
C TYR A 14 -14.57 4.90 20.04
N ARG A 15 -15.31 5.70 19.25
CA ARG A 15 -15.40 5.54 17.79
C ARG A 15 -14.04 5.52 17.08
N VAL A 16 -13.07 6.31 17.55
CA VAL A 16 -11.71 6.37 16.97
C VAL A 16 -10.95 5.08 17.26
N ILE A 17 -10.91 4.66 18.52
CA ILE A 17 -10.19 3.45 18.95
C ILE A 17 -10.80 2.21 18.29
N LEU A 18 -12.13 2.09 18.32
CA LEU A 18 -12.84 1.00 17.66
C LEU A 18 -12.56 1.02 16.15
N GLY A 19 -12.70 2.18 15.50
CA GLY A 19 -12.39 2.31 14.07
C GLY A 19 -10.97 1.84 13.71
N ALA A 20 -9.97 2.23 14.50
CA ALA A 20 -8.59 1.79 14.33
C ALA A 20 -8.42 0.27 14.54
N LEU A 21 -9.06 -0.31 15.56
CA LEU A 21 -9.07 -1.76 15.82
C LEU A 21 -9.71 -2.53 14.67
N PHE A 22 -10.80 -2.04 14.10
CA PHE A 22 -11.45 -2.66 12.94
C PHE A 22 -10.58 -2.56 11.69
N ILE A 23 -9.94 -1.42 11.44
CA ILE A 23 -8.97 -1.28 10.34
C ILE A 23 -7.82 -2.28 10.52
N ALA A 24 -7.26 -2.38 11.73
CA ALA A 24 -6.20 -3.34 12.04
C ALA A 24 -6.67 -4.80 11.90
N GLY A 25 -7.90 -5.11 12.31
CA GLY A 25 -8.50 -6.44 12.16
C GLY A 25 -8.64 -6.86 10.70
N ILE A 26 -9.16 -5.96 9.85
CA ILE A 26 -9.24 -6.19 8.40
C ILE A 26 -7.84 -6.35 7.79
N ALA A 27 -6.89 -5.52 8.19
CA ALA A 27 -5.50 -5.61 7.73
C ALA A 27 -4.88 -6.97 8.09
N LEU A 28 -5.03 -7.42 9.33
CA LEU A 28 -4.54 -8.72 9.80
C LEU A 28 -5.20 -9.89 9.05
N ALA A 29 -6.51 -9.81 8.80
CA ALA A 29 -7.22 -10.83 8.01
C ALA A 29 -6.67 -10.93 6.58
N ASN A 30 -6.41 -9.78 5.93
CA ASN A 30 -5.83 -9.74 4.58
C ASN A 30 -4.37 -10.22 4.57
N LEU A 31 -3.56 -9.86 5.58
CA LEU A 31 -2.17 -10.31 5.71
C LEU A 31 -2.04 -11.83 5.94
N ARG A 32 -2.96 -12.42 6.72
CA ARG A 32 -2.98 -13.87 6.96
C ARG A 32 -3.39 -14.67 5.72
N GLY A 33 -3.81 -14.00 4.65
CA GLY A 33 -4.20 -14.63 3.41
C GLY A 33 -5.38 -15.58 3.61
N VAL A 34 -6.42 -15.11 4.32
CA VAL A 34 -7.70 -15.82 4.40
C VAL A 34 -8.14 -16.09 2.96
N ARG A 35 -7.95 -17.33 2.50
CA ARG A 35 -8.29 -17.76 1.14
C ARG A 35 -9.72 -17.31 0.86
N GLU A 36 -9.87 -16.46 -0.14
CA GLU A 36 -11.15 -15.90 -0.58
C GLU A 36 -12.07 -17.03 -1.04
N SER A 37 -12.81 -17.62 -0.12
CA SER A 37 -14.03 -18.33 -0.52
C SER A 37 -15.02 -17.23 -0.85
N GLY A 38 -15.14 -16.84 -2.12
CA GLY A 38 -16.07 -15.79 -2.57
C GLY A 38 -17.51 -15.98 -2.06
N ARG A 39 -17.88 -17.21 -1.67
CA ARG A 39 -19.14 -17.54 -0.98
C ARG A 39 -19.27 -16.91 0.42
N LEU A 40 -18.19 -16.88 1.20
CA LEU A 40 -18.18 -16.31 2.55
C LEU A 40 -18.43 -14.79 2.52
N PHE A 41 -17.92 -14.12 1.47
CA PHE A 41 -18.10 -12.69 1.26
C PHE A 41 -19.43 -12.33 0.57
N ALA A 42 -20.09 -13.27 -0.12
CA ALA A 42 -21.37 -13.03 -0.77
C ALA A 42 -22.55 -12.99 0.21
N ALA A 43 -22.51 -13.79 1.28
CA ALA A 43 -23.63 -13.90 2.22
C ALA A 43 -24.04 -12.56 2.89
N PRO A 44 -23.10 -11.73 3.40
CA PRO A 44 -23.46 -10.41 3.94
C PRO A 44 -24.12 -9.48 2.91
N THR A 45 -23.69 -9.54 1.65
CA THR A 45 -24.25 -8.71 0.57
C THR A 45 -25.68 -9.08 0.26
N TYR A 46 -25.97 -10.37 0.10
CA TYR A 46 -27.35 -10.82 -0.13
C TYR A 46 -28.25 -10.54 1.07
N PHE A 47 -27.72 -10.71 2.29
CA PHE A 47 -28.46 -10.36 3.51
C PHE A 47 -28.79 -8.87 3.58
N PHE A 48 -27.86 -7.99 3.19
CA PHE A 48 -28.10 -6.55 3.10
C PHE A 48 -29.15 -6.20 2.05
N ILE A 49 -29.05 -6.75 0.84
CA ILE A 49 -30.03 -6.52 -0.23
C ILE A 49 -31.42 -6.95 0.22
N ALA A 50 -31.56 -8.17 0.77
CA ALA A 50 -32.84 -8.67 1.26
C ALA A 50 -33.40 -7.81 2.41
N SER A 51 -32.55 -7.38 3.34
CA SER A 51 -32.98 -6.55 4.48
C SER A 51 -33.50 -5.19 4.03
N ILE A 52 -32.78 -4.50 3.14
CA ILE A 52 -33.20 -3.17 2.65
C ILE A 52 -34.41 -3.28 1.73
N LEU A 53 -34.46 -4.25 0.82
CA LEU A 53 -35.66 -4.48 0.02
C LEU A 53 -36.85 -4.87 0.88
N GLY A 54 -36.63 -5.57 2.00
CA GLY A 54 -37.64 -5.84 3.02
C GLY A 54 -38.15 -4.57 3.71
N VAL A 55 -37.25 -3.67 4.13
CA VAL A 55 -37.61 -2.34 4.67
C VAL A 55 -38.44 -1.55 3.65
N VAL A 56 -38.00 -1.51 2.39
CA VAL A 56 -38.69 -0.78 1.32
C VAL A 56 -40.06 -1.39 1.05
N GLY A 57 -40.12 -2.71 0.82
CA GLY A 57 -41.37 -3.40 0.50
C GLY A 57 -42.40 -3.32 1.64
N TRP A 58 -41.99 -3.62 2.87
CA TRP A 58 -42.88 -3.53 4.03
C TRP A 58 -43.23 -2.08 4.38
N GLY A 59 -42.27 -1.16 4.30
CA GLY A 59 -42.49 0.25 4.54
C GLY A 59 -43.52 0.85 3.57
N LEU A 60 -43.40 0.56 2.28
CA LEU A 60 -44.37 1.00 1.26
C LEU A 60 -45.76 0.43 1.54
N LEU A 61 -45.86 -0.87 1.86
CA LEU A 61 -47.12 -1.50 2.19
C LEU A 61 -47.76 -0.88 3.46
N ALA A 62 -46.95 -0.65 4.50
CA ALA A 62 -47.41 -0.07 5.75
C ALA A 62 -47.89 1.39 5.59
N VAL A 63 -47.23 2.18 4.74
CA VAL A 63 -47.69 3.53 4.35
C VAL A 63 -49.01 3.46 3.61
N THR A 64 -49.14 2.58 2.60
CA THR A 64 -50.39 2.48 1.82
C THR A 64 -51.60 1.98 2.61
N LEU A 65 -51.35 1.25 3.70
CA LEU A 65 -52.39 0.72 4.58
C LEU A 65 -52.61 1.60 5.82
N ASP A 66 -51.96 2.76 5.90
CA ASP A 66 -52.03 3.70 7.03
C ASP A 66 -51.71 3.05 8.39
N LEU A 67 -50.76 2.10 8.39
CA LEU A 67 -50.36 1.33 9.57
C LEU A 67 -49.29 2.02 10.41
N LEU A 68 -48.74 3.14 9.92
CA LEU A 68 -47.66 3.88 10.56
C LEU A 68 -48.19 5.21 11.08
N PRO A 69 -47.73 5.68 12.26
CA PRO A 69 -48.20 6.96 12.78
C PRO A 69 -47.74 8.11 11.88
N GLU A 70 -48.61 9.10 11.67
CA GLU A 70 -48.32 10.27 10.84
C GLU A 70 -46.99 10.92 11.22
N ALA A 71 -46.28 11.40 10.20
CA ALA A 71 -45.04 12.12 10.38
C ALA A 71 -45.33 13.54 10.91
N PRO A 72 -44.56 14.05 11.89
CA PRO A 72 -44.65 15.45 12.27
C PRO A 72 -44.24 16.33 11.08
N TYR A 73 -45.18 17.13 10.55
CA TYR A 73 -44.89 18.11 9.52
C TYR A 73 -44.25 19.36 10.15
N GLU A 74 -42.98 19.62 9.82
CA GLU A 74 -42.34 20.90 10.11
C GLU A 74 -42.32 21.78 8.84
N PRO A 75 -42.98 22.96 8.85
CA PRO A 75 -42.94 23.89 7.72
C PRO A 75 -41.50 24.31 7.43
N HIS A 76 -41.11 24.33 6.15
CA HIS A 76 -39.80 24.82 5.77
C HIS A 76 -39.75 26.35 5.96
N PRO A 77 -38.62 26.91 6.45
CA PRO A 77 -38.48 28.35 6.58
C PRO A 77 -38.62 29.03 5.20
N PRO A 78 -39.44 30.09 5.05
CA PRO A 78 -39.49 30.87 3.83
C PRO A 78 -38.14 31.57 3.54
N GLY A 79 -37.79 31.77 2.26
CA GLY A 79 -36.60 32.52 1.84
C GLY A 79 -35.51 31.76 1.05
N LEU A 80 -35.74 30.50 0.66
CA LEU A 80 -34.78 29.71 -0.12
C LEU A 80 -34.87 29.94 -1.65
N GLU A 81 -35.79 30.78 -2.11
CA GLU A 81 -36.12 31.00 -3.53
C GLU A 81 -34.92 31.54 -4.35
N GLY A 82 -34.08 32.38 -3.75
CA GLY A 82 -32.91 32.98 -4.42
C GLY A 82 -31.68 32.07 -4.58
N ILE A 83 -31.62 30.93 -3.88
CA ILE A 83 -30.45 30.03 -3.85
C ILE A 83 -30.81 28.64 -4.44
N GLY A 84 -32.01 28.48 -5.00
CA GLY A 84 -32.58 27.18 -5.40
C GLY A 84 -31.67 26.33 -6.28
N LEU A 85 -31.09 26.89 -7.35
CA LEU A 85 -30.21 26.13 -8.25
C LEU A 85 -28.90 25.72 -7.57
N PHE A 86 -28.28 26.60 -6.78
CA PHE A 86 -27.04 26.28 -6.07
C PHE A 86 -27.27 25.23 -4.98
N LEU A 87 -28.37 25.33 -4.23
CA LEU A 87 -28.76 24.33 -3.23
C LEU A 87 -29.10 22.99 -3.87
N LEU A 88 -29.80 23.01 -5.01
CA LEU A 88 -30.09 21.81 -5.78
C LEU A 88 -28.80 21.15 -6.27
N LEU A 89 -27.87 21.92 -6.83
CA LEU A 89 -26.56 21.40 -7.28
C LEU A 89 -25.72 20.87 -6.11
N ARG A 90 -25.76 21.52 -4.94
CA ARG A 90 -25.08 21.06 -3.73
C ARG A 90 -25.69 19.76 -3.21
N ALA A 91 -27.01 19.67 -3.12
CA ALA A 91 -27.73 18.48 -2.71
C ALA A 91 -27.53 17.32 -3.70
N PHE A 92 -27.61 17.60 -5.00
CA PHE A 92 -27.31 16.65 -6.07
C PHE A 92 -25.89 16.13 -5.97
N SER A 93 -24.90 17.02 -5.87
CA SER A 93 -23.48 16.64 -5.79
C SER A 93 -23.17 15.79 -4.56
N ALA A 94 -23.78 16.10 -3.41
CA ALA A 94 -23.69 15.27 -2.21
C ALA A 94 -24.41 13.93 -2.37
N GLY A 95 -25.56 13.89 -3.06
CA GLY A 95 -26.29 12.66 -3.35
C GLY A 95 -25.59 11.74 -4.33
N CYS A 96 -24.83 12.29 -5.29
CA CYS A 96 -24.07 11.50 -6.27
C CYS A 96 -23.02 10.59 -5.61
N THR A 97 -22.60 10.85 -4.37
CA THR A 97 -21.71 9.95 -3.63
C THR A 97 -22.34 8.60 -3.34
N ALA A 98 -23.67 8.46 -3.40
CA ALA A 98 -24.34 7.17 -3.22
C ALA A 98 -24.08 6.18 -4.38
N LEU A 99 -23.69 6.68 -5.56
CA LEU A 99 -23.45 5.89 -6.76
C LEU A 99 -21.98 5.48 -6.92
N THR A 100 -21.13 5.88 -5.98
CA THR A 100 -19.72 5.47 -5.96
C THR A 100 -19.63 3.99 -5.61
N GLY A 101 -18.88 3.21 -6.38
CA GLY A 101 -18.78 1.76 -6.19
C GLY A 101 -18.90 0.96 -7.50
N VAL A 102 -19.50 1.56 -8.54
CA VAL A 102 -19.46 0.99 -9.90
C VAL A 102 -18.03 0.81 -10.43
N GLU A 103 -17.08 1.63 -9.94
CA GLU A 103 -15.65 1.51 -10.22
C GLU A 103 -15.08 0.15 -9.81
N ALA A 104 -15.56 -0.44 -8.72
CA ALA A 104 -15.06 -1.72 -8.22
C ALA A 104 -15.25 -2.83 -9.26
N VAL A 105 -16.40 -2.84 -9.95
CA VAL A 105 -16.67 -3.80 -11.03
C VAL A 105 -15.78 -3.51 -12.24
N SER A 106 -15.60 -2.24 -12.61
CA SER A 106 -14.74 -1.86 -13.74
C SER A 106 -13.27 -2.21 -13.53
N ASN A 107 -12.76 -2.09 -12.30
CA ASN A 107 -11.42 -2.49 -11.91
C ASN A 107 -11.29 -4.02 -11.75
N GLY A 108 -12.40 -4.70 -11.52
CA GLY A 108 -12.49 -6.16 -11.36
C GLY A 108 -12.66 -6.94 -12.66
N VAL A 109 -12.79 -6.29 -13.82
CA VAL A 109 -13.07 -6.96 -15.11
C VAL A 109 -12.15 -8.15 -15.40
N PRO A 110 -10.80 -8.06 -15.24
CA PRO A 110 -9.93 -9.18 -15.60
C PRO A 110 -9.97 -10.36 -14.60
N ALA A 111 -10.75 -10.25 -13.53
CA ALA A 111 -11.01 -11.37 -12.60
C ALA A 111 -12.28 -12.14 -12.96
N LEU A 112 -13.08 -11.66 -13.92
CA LEU A 112 -14.31 -12.31 -14.37
C LEU A 112 -13.99 -13.47 -15.33
N LYS A 113 -14.92 -14.43 -15.41
CA LYS A 113 -14.80 -15.51 -16.39
C LYS A 113 -14.96 -14.97 -17.83
N PRO A 114 -14.25 -15.50 -18.82
CA PRO A 114 -14.50 -15.20 -20.23
C PRO A 114 -15.93 -15.57 -20.64
N PRO A 115 -16.62 -14.76 -21.48
CA PRO A 115 -16.23 -13.46 -22.02
C PRO A 115 -16.35 -12.31 -20.99
N GLU A 116 -15.21 -11.75 -20.57
CA GLU A 116 -15.12 -10.81 -19.44
C GLU A 116 -16.00 -9.57 -19.62
N GLY A 117 -15.98 -8.94 -20.81
CA GLY A 117 -16.73 -7.71 -21.06
C GLY A 117 -18.25 -7.89 -21.01
N ARG A 118 -18.79 -9.02 -21.48
CA ARG A 118 -20.24 -9.30 -21.41
C ARG A 118 -20.66 -9.58 -19.97
N ASN A 119 -19.85 -10.35 -19.25
CA ASN A 119 -20.12 -10.65 -17.84
C ASN A 119 -20.02 -9.40 -16.97
N ALA A 120 -19.03 -8.53 -17.22
CA ALA A 120 -18.90 -7.24 -16.53
C ALA A 120 -20.12 -6.34 -16.77
N ALA A 121 -20.60 -6.26 -18.01
CA ALA A 121 -21.79 -5.49 -18.35
C ALA A 121 -23.03 -6.01 -17.62
N ALA A 122 -23.24 -7.34 -17.59
CA ALA A 122 -24.35 -7.95 -16.87
C ALA A 122 -24.30 -7.66 -15.36
N VAL A 123 -23.12 -7.76 -14.74
CA VAL A 123 -22.91 -7.43 -13.32
C VAL A 123 -23.19 -5.96 -13.04
N MET A 124 -22.69 -5.04 -13.87
CA MET A 124 -22.95 -3.61 -13.73
C MET A 124 -24.44 -3.28 -13.88
N SER A 125 -25.15 -3.91 -14.82
CA SER A 125 -26.59 -3.71 -15.01
C SER A 125 -27.39 -4.16 -13.78
N TRP A 126 -27.13 -5.36 -13.24
CA TRP A 126 -27.80 -5.83 -12.04
C TRP A 126 -27.49 -4.96 -10.82
N LEU A 127 -26.23 -4.58 -10.63
CA LEU A 127 -25.82 -3.67 -9.57
C LEU A 127 -26.57 -2.34 -9.67
N GLY A 128 -26.68 -1.78 -10.88
CA GLY A 128 -27.41 -0.54 -11.14
C GLY A 128 -28.90 -0.67 -10.80
N VAL A 129 -29.59 -1.70 -11.29
CA VAL A 129 -31.02 -1.93 -11.03
C VAL A 129 -31.30 -2.09 -9.53
N ILE A 130 -30.50 -2.91 -8.83
CA ILE A 130 -30.69 -3.16 -7.40
C ILE A 130 -30.43 -1.88 -6.59
N THR A 131 -29.33 -1.19 -6.87
CA THR A 131 -28.94 0.03 -6.14
C THR A 131 -29.96 1.15 -6.37
N ILE A 132 -30.40 1.37 -7.61
CA ILE A 132 -31.41 2.40 -7.95
C ILE A 132 -32.73 2.08 -7.24
N THR A 133 -33.20 0.84 -7.29
CA THR A 133 -34.43 0.42 -6.62
C THR A 133 -34.37 0.67 -5.11
N MET A 134 -33.28 0.23 -4.45
CA MET A 134 -33.09 0.44 -3.02
C MET A 134 -32.98 1.94 -2.66
N PHE A 135 -32.22 2.70 -3.45
CA PHE A 135 -32.00 4.13 -3.19
C PHE A 135 -33.28 4.94 -3.35
N LEU A 136 -34.03 4.74 -4.43
CA LEU A 136 -35.32 5.41 -4.65
C LEU A 136 -36.34 5.01 -3.58
N GLY A 137 -36.42 3.72 -3.22
CA GLY A 137 -37.30 3.24 -2.18
C GLY A 137 -37.02 3.86 -0.81
N LEU A 138 -35.75 3.91 -0.39
CA LEU A 138 -35.36 4.56 0.86
C LEU A 138 -35.57 6.08 0.82
N THR A 139 -35.33 6.73 -0.32
CA THR A 139 -35.55 8.18 -0.48
C THR A 139 -37.03 8.52 -0.34
N TYR A 140 -37.90 7.74 -0.99
CA TYR A 140 -39.35 7.90 -0.86
C TYR A 140 -39.82 7.73 0.58
N LEU A 141 -39.41 6.64 1.25
CA LEU A 141 -39.76 6.42 2.66
C LEU A 141 -39.19 7.49 3.58
N ALA A 142 -37.99 8.01 3.32
CA ALA A 142 -37.42 9.08 4.10
C ALA A 142 -38.25 10.37 4.02
N TYR A 143 -38.74 10.69 2.82
CA TYR A 143 -39.59 11.85 2.55
C TYR A 143 -40.96 11.68 3.22
N ASP A 144 -41.63 10.55 2.96
CA ASP A 144 -42.99 10.27 3.43
C ASP A 144 -43.07 10.14 4.96
N LEU A 145 -42.07 9.48 5.58
CA LEU A 145 -42.00 9.32 7.03
C LEU A 145 -41.43 10.55 7.77
N GLY A 146 -41.16 11.66 7.06
CA GLY A 146 -40.63 12.90 7.64
C GLY A 146 -39.29 12.73 8.37
N ILE A 147 -38.37 11.92 7.82
CA ILE A 147 -37.11 11.60 8.48
C ILE A 147 -36.15 12.79 8.43
N VAL A 148 -36.00 13.48 9.56
CA VAL A 148 -35.03 14.57 9.70
C VAL A 148 -33.64 14.02 10.08
N PRO A 149 -32.55 14.39 9.38
CA PRO A 149 -31.20 13.98 9.75
C PRO A 149 -30.76 14.61 11.09
N GLY A 150 -30.09 13.85 11.96
CA GLY A 150 -29.58 14.35 13.25
C GLY A 150 -29.60 13.31 14.38
N GLY A 151 -29.03 13.65 15.53
CA GLY A 151 -29.10 12.81 16.75
C GLY A 151 -28.18 11.59 16.78
N GLY A 152 -27.11 11.57 15.96
CA GLY A 152 -26.12 10.47 15.96
C GLY A 152 -26.61 9.17 15.32
N GLU A 153 -27.83 9.15 14.77
CA GLU A 153 -28.45 8.00 14.12
C GLU A 153 -28.49 8.16 12.60
N THR A 154 -28.20 7.08 11.87
CA THR A 154 -28.28 7.08 10.39
C THR A 154 -29.72 7.15 9.88
N VAL A 155 -29.91 7.72 8.68
CA VAL A 155 -31.24 7.77 8.00
C VAL A 155 -31.83 6.37 7.85
N VAL A 156 -31.03 5.37 7.45
CA VAL A 156 -31.47 3.97 7.34
C VAL A 156 -31.96 3.44 8.68
N SER A 157 -31.29 3.77 9.78
CA SER A 157 -31.72 3.38 11.13
C SER A 157 -33.05 4.03 11.53
N LYS A 158 -33.21 5.33 11.25
CA LYS A 158 -34.47 6.04 11.53
C LYS A 158 -35.65 5.46 10.73
N ILE A 159 -35.46 5.19 9.44
CA ILE A 159 -36.47 4.54 8.60
C ILE A 159 -36.82 3.16 9.18
N ALA A 160 -35.80 2.32 9.41
CA ALA A 160 -36.03 0.96 9.92
C ALA A 160 -36.74 0.97 11.30
N ARG A 161 -36.40 1.91 12.18
CA ARG A 161 -37.05 2.07 13.48
C ARG A 161 -38.50 2.55 13.34
N ARG A 162 -38.78 3.44 12.40
CA ARG A 162 -40.15 3.90 12.14
C ARG A 162 -41.01 2.78 11.54
N VAL A 163 -40.44 1.96 10.67
CA VAL A 163 -41.13 0.87 9.96
C VAL A 163 -41.31 -0.38 10.82
N PHE A 164 -40.32 -0.77 11.62
CA PHE A 164 -40.33 -2.03 12.40
C PHE A 164 -40.30 -1.84 13.92
N GLY A 165 -40.20 -0.61 14.42
CA GLY A 165 -39.99 -0.34 15.85
C GLY A 165 -38.61 -0.78 16.35
N GLY A 166 -38.51 -1.12 17.64
CA GLY A 166 -37.28 -1.58 18.30
C GLY A 166 -37.06 -3.10 18.29
N GLY A 167 -37.65 -3.83 17.35
CA GLY A 167 -37.65 -5.31 17.34
C GLY A 167 -36.46 -5.96 16.63
N ALA A 168 -36.50 -7.29 16.52
CA ALA A 168 -35.47 -8.08 15.81
C ALA A 168 -35.22 -7.63 14.35
N PRO A 169 -36.24 -7.25 13.53
CA PRO A 169 -36.01 -6.76 12.18
C PRO A 169 -35.17 -5.47 12.13
N TYR A 170 -35.33 -4.57 13.09
CA TYR A 170 -34.53 -3.36 13.20
C TYR A 170 -33.04 -3.68 13.42
N TYR A 171 -32.72 -4.55 14.39
CA TYR A 171 -31.35 -4.98 14.65
C TYR A 171 -30.74 -5.77 13.48
N ALA A 172 -31.55 -6.55 12.75
CA ALA A 172 -31.12 -7.23 11.53
C ALA A 172 -30.66 -6.23 10.45
N VAL A 173 -31.41 -5.14 10.22
CA VAL A 173 -31.03 -4.07 9.28
C VAL A 173 -29.75 -3.37 9.72
N GLN A 174 -29.59 -3.09 11.03
CA GLN A 174 -28.36 -2.49 11.55
C GLN A 174 -27.15 -3.41 11.36
N ALA A 175 -27.30 -4.70 11.67
CA ALA A 175 -26.26 -5.70 11.48
C ALA A 175 -25.88 -5.85 10.01
N ALA A 176 -26.87 -5.91 9.11
CA ALA A 176 -26.65 -5.98 7.67
C ALA A 176 -25.87 -4.75 7.16
N THR A 177 -26.26 -3.56 7.62
CA THR A 177 -25.60 -2.28 7.28
C THR A 177 -24.16 -2.24 7.81
N ALA A 178 -23.91 -2.71 9.03
CA ALA A 178 -22.57 -2.77 9.59
C ALA A 178 -21.66 -3.74 8.80
N LEU A 179 -22.19 -4.93 8.46
CA LEU A 179 -21.47 -5.95 7.72
C LEU A 179 -21.12 -5.51 6.29
N ILE A 180 -22.05 -4.88 5.56
CA ILE A 180 -21.77 -4.41 4.20
C ILE A 180 -20.72 -3.30 4.19
N LEU A 181 -20.71 -2.40 5.20
CA LEU A 181 -19.68 -1.38 5.35
C LEU A 181 -18.30 -1.98 5.65
N LEU A 182 -18.25 -3.06 6.46
CA LEU A 182 -17.01 -3.81 6.70
C LEU A 182 -16.51 -4.44 5.40
N LEU A 183 -17.41 -5.01 4.60
CA LEU A 183 -17.09 -5.61 3.32
C LEU A 183 -16.58 -4.58 2.31
N ALA A 184 -17.21 -3.40 2.25
CA ALA A 184 -16.79 -2.30 1.40
C ALA A 184 -15.34 -1.86 1.71
N ALA A 185 -14.97 -1.79 2.99
CA ALA A 185 -13.60 -1.49 3.39
C ALA A 185 -12.61 -2.58 2.92
N ASN A 186 -13.02 -3.86 2.96
CA ASN A 186 -12.20 -4.97 2.45
C ASN A 186 -11.93 -4.86 0.94
N THR A 187 -12.88 -4.34 0.16
CA THR A 187 -12.69 -4.12 -1.29
C THR A 187 -11.50 -3.21 -1.59
N SER A 188 -11.23 -2.20 -0.76
CA SER A 188 -10.06 -1.34 -0.91
C SER A 188 -8.74 -2.08 -0.70
N TYR A 189 -8.69 -3.04 0.24
CA TYR A 189 -7.51 -3.87 0.51
C TYR A 189 -7.22 -4.86 -0.63
N ALA A 190 -8.24 -5.32 -1.35
CA ALA A 190 -8.06 -6.11 -2.57
C ALA A 190 -7.64 -5.24 -3.77
N GLY A 191 -8.17 -4.02 -3.89
CA GLY A 191 -7.94 -3.14 -5.04
C GLY A 191 -6.59 -2.43 -5.04
N PHE A 192 -6.16 -1.91 -3.88
CA PHE A 192 -4.97 -1.06 -3.79
C PHE A 192 -3.66 -1.76 -4.24
N PRO A 193 -3.33 -2.99 -3.78
CA PRO A 193 -2.11 -3.68 -4.20
C PRO A 193 -2.05 -3.90 -5.72
N ARG A 194 -3.20 -4.13 -6.36
CA ARG A 194 -3.29 -4.29 -7.81
C ARG A 194 -2.96 -2.99 -8.53
N LEU A 195 -3.55 -1.87 -8.10
CA LEU A 195 -3.26 -0.55 -8.68
C LEU A 195 -1.79 -0.14 -8.48
N SER A 196 -1.26 -0.33 -7.27
CA SER A 196 0.15 -0.02 -6.98
C SER A 196 1.10 -0.84 -7.83
N SER A 197 0.78 -2.11 -8.11
CA SER A 197 1.63 -2.97 -8.95
C SER A 197 1.66 -2.54 -10.41
N ILE A 198 0.55 -2.01 -10.96
CA ILE A 198 0.50 -1.49 -12.32
C ILE A 198 1.41 -0.26 -12.42
N LEU A 199 1.26 0.69 -11.48
CA LEU A 199 2.12 1.88 -11.38
C LEU A 199 3.60 1.53 -11.17
N ALA A 200 3.89 0.46 -10.44
CA ALA A 200 5.26 0.03 -10.14
C ALA A 200 5.94 -0.56 -11.38
N ARG A 201 5.21 -1.33 -12.19
CA ARG A 201 5.69 -1.85 -13.47
C ARG A 201 6.04 -0.71 -14.44
N ASP A 202 5.26 0.35 -14.43
CA ASP A 202 5.51 1.57 -15.21
C ASP A 202 6.57 2.50 -14.58
N ARG A 203 7.18 2.10 -13.45
CA ARG A 203 8.25 2.82 -12.74
C ARG A 203 7.81 4.17 -12.16
N TYR A 204 6.54 4.33 -11.77
CA TYR A 204 6.03 5.54 -11.10
C TYR A 204 6.02 5.44 -9.56
N VAL A 205 6.12 4.23 -9.01
CA VAL A 205 6.22 3.96 -7.56
C VAL A 205 7.37 2.97 -7.31
N PRO A 206 7.80 2.74 -6.04
CA PRO A 206 8.92 1.83 -5.77
C PRO A 206 8.74 0.46 -6.40
N ARG A 207 9.82 -0.07 -7.02
CA ARG A 207 9.79 -1.39 -7.70
C ARG A 207 9.32 -2.53 -6.81
N GLN A 208 9.45 -2.38 -5.49
CA GLN A 208 8.95 -3.33 -4.51
C GLN A 208 7.46 -3.65 -4.71
N PHE A 209 6.63 -2.70 -5.16
CA PHE A 209 5.20 -2.92 -5.40
C PHE A 209 4.87 -3.75 -6.66
N ALA A 210 5.83 -4.01 -7.55
CA ALA A 210 5.59 -4.69 -8.83
C ALA A 210 5.37 -6.21 -8.69
N ASN A 211 5.94 -6.82 -7.65
CA ASN A 211 5.94 -8.27 -7.44
C ASN A 211 4.66 -8.71 -6.72
N GLN A 212 3.61 -9.06 -7.46
CA GLN A 212 2.36 -9.57 -6.89
C GLN A 212 2.48 -10.97 -6.26
N GLY A 213 3.53 -11.74 -6.60
CA GLY A 213 3.68 -13.15 -6.20
C GLY A 213 4.31 -13.37 -4.81
N ASP A 214 5.03 -12.40 -4.28
CA ASP A 214 5.68 -12.51 -2.98
C ASP A 214 4.75 -11.97 -1.89
N ARG A 215 4.34 -12.82 -0.93
CA ARG A 215 3.48 -12.44 0.22
C ARG A 215 3.93 -11.14 0.89
N LEU A 216 5.24 -10.86 0.91
CA LEU A 216 5.84 -9.67 1.49
C LEU A 216 5.42 -8.36 0.80
N VAL A 217 5.31 -8.35 -0.52
CA VAL A 217 4.98 -7.13 -1.28
C VAL A 217 3.51 -6.77 -1.18
N PHE A 218 2.64 -7.79 -1.25
CA PHE A 218 1.21 -7.63 -0.97
C PHE A 218 0.98 -7.10 0.45
N SER A 219 1.80 -7.54 1.40
CA SER A 219 1.76 -7.10 2.80
C SER A 219 2.11 -5.62 2.97
N ASN A 220 3.13 -5.11 2.27
CA ASN A 220 3.51 -3.69 2.34
C ASN A 220 2.37 -2.77 1.86
N GLY A 221 1.68 -3.16 0.79
CA GLY A 221 0.51 -2.41 0.29
C GLY A 221 -0.62 -2.32 1.32
N ILE A 222 -0.94 -3.44 1.98
CA ILE A 222 -1.95 -3.49 3.05
C ILE A 222 -1.54 -2.59 4.22
N LEU A 223 -0.31 -2.70 4.70
CA LEU A 223 0.17 -1.93 5.86
C LEU A 223 0.15 -0.42 5.61
N ILE A 224 0.57 0.02 4.42
CA ILE A 224 0.55 1.44 4.04
C ILE A 224 -0.88 1.95 3.96
N LEU A 225 -1.79 1.19 3.33
CA LEU A 225 -3.20 1.55 3.24
C LEU A 225 -3.83 1.66 4.64
N SER A 226 -3.57 0.70 5.52
CA SER A 226 -4.04 0.73 6.92
C SER A 226 -3.47 1.92 7.68
N GLY A 227 -2.18 2.22 7.51
CA GLY A 227 -1.54 3.37 8.13
C GLY A 227 -2.20 4.69 7.74
N PHE A 228 -2.42 4.91 6.44
CA PHE A 228 -3.12 6.09 5.95
C PHE A 228 -4.59 6.14 6.39
N ALA A 229 -5.30 5.00 6.39
CA ALA A 229 -6.68 4.93 6.86
C ALA A 229 -6.81 5.27 8.34
N ILE A 230 -5.92 4.76 9.20
CA ILE A 230 -5.86 5.10 10.63
C ILE A 230 -5.50 6.58 10.81
N LEU A 231 -4.52 7.09 10.07
CA LEU A 231 -4.11 8.49 10.12
C LEU A 231 -5.29 9.43 9.81
N LEU A 232 -6.01 9.19 8.71
CA LEU A 232 -7.20 9.97 8.36
C LEU A 232 -8.30 9.82 9.43
N LEU A 233 -8.53 8.62 9.93
CA LEU A 233 -9.52 8.39 10.98
C LEU A 233 -9.20 9.16 12.27
N VAL A 234 -7.92 9.26 12.65
CA VAL A 234 -7.48 10.03 13.82
C VAL A 234 -7.58 11.55 13.57
N ILE A 235 -7.12 12.03 12.41
CA ILE A 235 -7.17 13.46 12.06
C ILE A 235 -8.62 13.97 12.06
N PHE A 236 -9.54 13.22 11.44
CA PHE A 236 -10.95 13.60 11.33
C PHE A 236 -11.79 13.09 12.51
N GLN A 237 -11.17 12.54 13.55
CA GLN A 237 -11.84 12.07 14.78
C GLN A 237 -13.00 11.10 14.51
N GLY A 238 -12.93 10.31 13.43
CA GLY A 238 -13.99 9.40 13.00
C GLY A 238 -15.26 10.05 12.46
N ASP A 239 -15.21 11.34 12.08
CA ASP A 239 -16.33 12.05 11.49
C ASP A 239 -16.51 11.69 10.00
N THR A 240 -17.61 10.98 9.70
CA THR A 240 -17.94 10.58 8.33
C THR A 240 -18.32 11.77 7.45
N HIS A 241 -18.87 12.85 7.99
CA HIS A 241 -19.26 14.04 7.22
C HIS A 241 -18.04 14.79 6.70
N ALA A 242 -16.97 14.85 7.49
CA ALA A 242 -15.72 15.48 7.08
C ALA A 242 -14.91 14.60 6.10
N LEU A 243 -15.01 13.27 6.21
CA LEU A 243 -14.31 12.32 5.33
C LEU A 243 -14.96 12.16 3.94
N LEU A 244 -16.29 12.27 3.86
CA LEU A 244 -17.07 12.06 2.63
C LEU A 244 -16.61 12.93 1.46
N PRO A 245 -16.39 14.26 1.62
CA PRO A 245 -15.90 15.11 0.55
C PRO A 245 -14.54 14.69 0.00
N LEU A 246 -13.60 14.24 0.85
CA LEU A 246 -12.28 13.80 0.37
C LEU A 246 -12.40 12.59 -0.56
N TYR A 247 -13.23 11.62 -0.17
CA TYR A 247 -13.51 10.44 -0.98
C TYR A 247 -14.20 10.81 -2.30
N ALA A 248 -15.25 11.63 -2.22
CA ALA A 248 -16.07 11.99 -3.37
C ALA A 248 -15.26 12.71 -4.46
N ILE A 249 -14.41 13.67 -4.08
CA ILE A 249 -13.56 14.40 -5.03
C ILE A 249 -12.60 13.45 -5.75
N GLY A 250 -11.98 12.51 -5.03
CA GLY A 250 -11.10 11.51 -5.64
C GLY A 250 -11.81 10.63 -6.67
N VAL A 251 -13.02 10.14 -6.34
CA VAL A 251 -13.83 9.31 -7.24
C VAL A 251 -14.31 10.09 -8.46
N PHE A 252 -14.85 11.31 -8.26
CA PHE A 252 -15.31 12.11 -9.39
C PHE A 252 -14.17 12.58 -10.28
N LEU A 253 -12.98 12.84 -9.73
CA LEU A 253 -11.79 13.10 -10.53
C LEU A 253 -11.43 11.89 -11.41
N SER A 254 -11.41 10.68 -10.82
CA SER A 254 -11.23 9.41 -11.55
C SER A 254 -12.23 9.29 -12.71
N PHE A 255 -13.52 9.50 -12.43
CA PHE A 255 -14.56 9.44 -13.45
C PHE A 255 -14.38 10.50 -14.54
N THR A 256 -14.14 11.75 -14.18
CA THR A 256 -13.94 12.83 -15.17
C THR A 256 -12.76 12.52 -16.08
N LEU A 257 -11.64 12.04 -15.54
CA LEU A 257 -10.46 11.66 -16.33
C LEU A 257 -10.72 10.44 -17.21
N SER A 258 -11.39 9.41 -16.69
CA SER A 258 -11.76 8.20 -17.43
C SER A 258 -12.70 8.51 -18.61
N GLN A 259 -13.78 9.26 -18.35
CA GLN A 259 -14.74 9.69 -19.37
C GLN A 259 -14.08 10.58 -20.43
N SER A 260 -13.25 11.55 -20.01
CA SER A 260 -12.49 12.40 -20.93
C SER A 260 -11.49 11.61 -21.77
N GLY A 261 -10.83 10.61 -21.17
CA GLY A 261 -9.95 9.67 -21.88
C GLY A 261 -10.69 8.87 -22.96
N MET A 262 -11.91 8.42 -22.65
CA MET A 262 -12.78 7.74 -23.62
C MET A 262 -13.25 8.65 -24.74
N VAL A 263 -13.58 9.93 -24.46
CA VAL A 263 -13.85 10.93 -25.51
C VAL A 263 -12.66 11.06 -26.46
N ARG A 264 -11.44 11.22 -25.93
CA ARG A 264 -10.21 11.28 -26.74
C ARG A 264 -9.99 10.01 -27.54
N ARG A 265 -10.28 8.84 -26.97
CA ARG A 265 -10.20 7.54 -27.67
C ARG A 265 -11.16 7.47 -28.85
N TRP A 266 -12.43 7.86 -28.68
CA TRP A 266 -13.42 7.85 -29.77
C TRP A 266 -13.07 8.83 -30.88
N LEU A 267 -12.53 10.00 -30.54
CA LEU A 267 -12.03 10.99 -31.50
C LEU A 267 -10.85 10.47 -32.32
N ARG A 268 -9.96 9.67 -31.71
CA ARG A 268 -8.78 9.08 -32.36
C ARG A 268 -9.10 7.86 -33.23
N LEU A 269 -9.83 6.89 -32.70
CA LEU A 269 -10.03 5.58 -33.36
C LEU A 269 -11.20 5.57 -34.35
N ARG A 270 -12.22 6.43 -34.16
CA ARG A 270 -13.38 6.59 -35.04
C ARG A 270 -14.10 5.28 -35.44
N GLU A 271 -14.16 4.31 -34.53
CA GLU A 271 -14.85 3.03 -34.73
C GLU A 271 -16.38 3.21 -34.95
N LYS A 272 -17.09 2.14 -35.34
CA LYS A 272 -18.54 2.20 -35.56
C LYS A 272 -19.28 2.76 -34.33
N GLY A 273 -20.10 3.79 -34.57
CA GLY A 273 -20.86 4.46 -33.52
C GLY A 273 -20.07 5.47 -32.68
N TRP A 274 -18.87 5.87 -33.10
CA TRP A 274 -18.02 6.79 -32.33
C TRP A 274 -18.72 8.09 -31.92
N ARG A 275 -19.61 8.65 -32.76
CA ARG A 275 -20.31 9.92 -32.48
C ARG A 275 -21.20 9.83 -31.24
N TRP A 276 -22.09 8.84 -31.16
CA TRP A 276 -22.99 8.71 -30.01
C TRP A 276 -22.22 8.30 -28.74
N ARG A 277 -21.23 7.41 -28.88
CA ARG A 277 -20.37 6.99 -27.76
C ARG A 277 -19.56 8.16 -27.22
N MET A 278 -19.06 9.02 -28.10
CA MET A 278 -18.40 10.26 -27.72
C MET A 278 -19.36 11.20 -26.98
N TRP A 279 -20.57 11.39 -27.47
CA TRP A 279 -21.57 12.23 -26.79
C TRP A 279 -21.90 11.74 -25.38
N ILE A 280 -22.10 10.43 -25.20
CA ILE A 280 -22.36 9.88 -23.86
C ILE A 280 -21.18 10.07 -22.92
N ASN A 281 -19.96 9.72 -23.36
CA ASN A 281 -18.77 9.92 -22.52
C ASN A 281 -18.51 11.42 -22.27
N GLY A 282 -18.82 12.29 -23.23
CA GLY A 282 -18.71 13.74 -23.10
C GLY A 282 -19.68 14.31 -22.07
N LEU A 283 -20.95 13.89 -22.13
CA LEU A 283 -21.96 14.24 -21.12
C LEU A 283 -21.53 13.73 -19.73
N GLY A 284 -21.03 12.50 -19.64
CA GLY A 284 -20.49 11.93 -18.40
C GLY A 284 -19.31 12.72 -17.85
N ALA A 285 -18.37 13.13 -18.71
CA ALA A 285 -17.22 13.95 -18.31
C ALA A 285 -17.64 15.32 -17.78
N VAL A 286 -18.59 15.99 -18.46
CA VAL A 286 -19.12 17.29 -18.01
C VAL A 286 -19.88 17.14 -16.70
N ALA A 287 -20.79 16.17 -16.60
CA ALA A 287 -21.60 15.96 -15.39
C ALA A 287 -20.72 15.65 -14.17
N THR A 288 -19.77 14.72 -14.30
CA THR A 288 -18.84 14.37 -13.22
C THR A 288 -17.89 15.52 -12.88
N GLY A 289 -17.45 16.30 -13.87
CA GLY A 289 -16.63 17.49 -13.65
C GLY A 289 -17.36 18.60 -12.90
N VAL A 290 -18.63 18.85 -13.23
CA VAL A 290 -19.49 19.81 -12.50
C VAL A 290 -19.70 19.38 -11.06
N VAL A 291 -19.96 18.09 -10.81
CA VAL A 291 -20.09 17.55 -9.45
C VAL A 291 -18.78 17.70 -8.67
N MET A 292 -17.64 17.32 -9.27
CA MET A 292 -16.32 17.48 -8.66
C MET A 292 -16.03 18.94 -8.29
N LEU A 293 -16.30 19.88 -9.20
CA LEU A 293 -16.08 21.31 -8.97
C LEU A 293 -17.00 21.83 -7.87
N THR A 294 -18.28 21.47 -7.91
CA THR A 294 -19.27 21.87 -6.90
C THR A 294 -18.88 21.36 -5.51
N LEU A 295 -18.45 20.10 -5.39
CA LEU A 295 -17.95 19.55 -4.12
C LEU A 295 -16.68 20.26 -3.66
N THR A 296 -15.74 20.51 -4.56
CA THR A 296 -14.48 21.19 -4.22
C THR A 296 -14.73 22.59 -3.68
N VAL A 297 -15.64 23.35 -4.29
CA VAL A 297 -15.99 24.71 -3.86
C VAL A 297 -16.82 24.70 -2.57
N THR A 298 -17.89 23.89 -2.51
CA THR A 298 -18.83 23.91 -1.38
C THR A 298 -18.29 23.27 -0.11
N LYS A 299 -17.34 22.33 -0.24
CA LYS A 299 -16.72 21.59 0.88
C LYS A 299 -15.25 21.98 1.09
N PHE A 300 -14.80 23.10 0.50
CA PHE A 300 -13.41 23.56 0.60
C PHE A 300 -12.96 23.68 2.06
N VAL A 301 -13.74 24.40 2.88
CA VAL A 301 -13.47 24.62 4.30
C VAL A 301 -13.65 23.34 5.12
N GLU A 302 -14.54 22.44 4.70
CA GLU A 302 -14.83 21.18 5.38
C GLU A 302 -13.76 20.08 5.13
N GLY A 303 -12.72 20.37 4.34
CA GLY A 303 -11.57 19.47 4.15
C GLY A 303 -11.23 19.11 2.71
N ALA A 304 -12.02 19.57 1.72
CA ALA A 304 -11.73 19.30 0.30
C ALA A 304 -10.37 19.85 -0.17
N TRP A 305 -9.85 20.91 0.46
CA TRP A 305 -8.54 21.48 0.16
C TRP A 305 -7.40 20.46 0.27
N ILE A 306 -7.53 19.46 1.15
CA ILE A 306 -6.52 18.41 1.34
C ILE A 306 -6.34 17.62 0.05
N VAL A 307 -7.43 17.27 -0.64
CA VAL A 307 -7.35 16.52 -1.90
C VAL A 307 -6.71 17.35 -3.01
N VAL A 308 -7.07 18.64 -3.08
CA VAL A 308 -6.51 19.60 -4.04
C VAL A 308 -4.99 19.74 -3.90
N VAL A 309 -4.45 19.56 -2.68
CA VAL A 309 -3.01 19.61 -2.42
C VAL A 309 -2.34 18.24 -2.58
N VAL A 310 -2.93 17.19 -1.99
CA VAL A 310 -2.34 15.85 -1.92
C VAL A 310 -2.23 15.21 -3.30
N ILE A 311 -3.23 15.35 -4.17
CA ILE A 311 -3.19 14.72 -5.49
C ILE A 311 -2.03 15.27 -6.34
N PRO A 312 -1.88 16.60 -6.53
CA PRO A 312 -0.72 17.15 -7.23
C PRO A 312 0.62 16.76 -6.60
N LEU A 313 0.71 16.74 -5.26
CA LEU A 313 1.93 16.32 -4.57
C LEU A 313 2.30 14.86 -4.86
N LEU A 314 1.32 13.96 -4.86
CA LEU A 314 1.52 12.56 -5.23
C LEU A 314 1.95 12.43 -6.69
N VAL A 315 1.31 13.15 -7.61
CA VAL A 315 1.69 13.17 -9.04
C VAL A 315 3.13 13.65 -9.21
N LEU A 316 3.52 14.74 -8.55
CA LEU A 316 4.90 15.24 -8.58
C LEU A 316 5.88 14.20 -8.04
N THR A 317 5.56 13.56 -6.91
CA THR A 317 6.38 12.50 -6.32
C THR A 317 6.57 11.35 -7.31
N PHE A 318 5.50 10.85 -7.92
CA PHE A 318 5.56 9.76 -8.91
C PHE A 318 6.36 10.14 -10.15
N MET A 319 6.20 11.37 -10.66
CA MET A 319 7.00 11.86 -11.78
C MET A 319 8.49 11.97 -11.43
N THR A 320 8.81 12.39 -10.21
CA THR A 320 10.20 12.50 -9.72
C THR A 320 10.85 11.12 -9.62
N MET A 321 10.13 10.13 -9.10
CA MET A 321 10.57 8.74 -9.05
C MET A 321 10.80 8.16 -10.44
N HIS A 322 9.88 8.40 -11.38
CA HIS A 322 10.02 7.93 -12.76
C HIS A 322 11.25 8.51 -13.45
N ARG A 323 11.49 9.82 -13.29
CA ARG A 323 12.69 10.49 -13.82
C ARG A 323 13.97 9.92 -13.20
N HIS A 324 13.98 9.70 -11.89
CA HIS A 324 15.13 9.09 -11.21
C HIS A 324 15.44 7.68 -11.76
N TYR A 325 14.42 6.83 -11.95
CA TYR A 325 14.64 5.51 -12.53
C TYR A 325 15.07 5.55 -13.99
N ALA A 326 14.62 6.54 -14.77
CA ALA A 326 15.08 6.75 -16.14
C ALA A 326 16.56 7.19 -16.17
N ALA A 327 16.96 8.10 -15.27
CA ALA A 327 18.35 8.55 -15.15
C ALA A 327 19.28 7.39 -14.77
N VAL A 328 18.93 6.60 -13.74
CA VAL A 328 19.71 5.42 -13.34
C VAL A 328 19.79 4.38 -14.47
N ALA A 329 18.71 4.18 -15.22
CA ALA A 329 18.73 3.25 -16.36
C ALA A 329 19.64 3.74 -17.49
N ALA A 330 19.75 5.06 -17.70
CA ALA A 330 20.67 5.65 -18.65
C ALA A 330 22.14 5.53 -18.19
N GLU A 331 22.42 5.78 -16.91
CA GLU A 331 23.77 5.65 -16.33
C GLU A 331 24.29 4.20 -16.31
N LEU A 332 23.38 3.22 -16.16
CA LEU A 332 23.71 1.79 -16.21
C LEU A 332 23.62 1.19 -17.62
N SER A 333 23.36 2.01 -18.63
CA SER A 333 23.30 1.56 -20.02
C SER A 333 24.69 1.14 -20.50
N LEU A 334 24.75 0.08 -21.31
CA LEU A 334 25.97 -0.34 -22.00
C LEU A 334 26.21 0.45 -23.29
N GLU A 335 25.32 1.38 -23.65
CA GLU A 335 25.50 2.25 -24.81
C GLU A 335 26.74 3.12 -24.64
N GLY A 336 27.74 2.94 -25.52
CA GLY A 336 29.02 3.64 -25.43
C GLY A 336 30.00 3.05 -24.41
N PHE A 337 29.69 1.91 -23.79
CA PHE A 337 30.58 1.27 -22.83
C PHE A 337 31.65 0.44 -23.54
N ALA A 338 32.91 0.84 -23.38
CA ALA A 338 34.06 0.06 -23.85
C ALA A 338 34.29 -1.16 -22.92
N PRO A 339 34.76 -2.30 -23.45
CA PRO A 339 35.11 -3.45 -22.62
C PRO A 339 36.13 -3.04 -21.54
N PRO A 340 35.90 -3.38 -20.27
CA PRO A 340 36.82 -3.00 -19.20
C PRO A 340 38.17 -3.73 -19.36
N PRO A 341 39.28 -3.12 -18.90
CA PRO A 341 40.59 -3.76 -18.92
C PRO A 341 40.63 -4.99 -18.01
N VAL A 342 41.57 -5.90 -18.27
CA VAL A 342 41.77 -7.10 -17.43
C VAL A 342 42.32 -6.67 -16.06
N PHE A 343 41.60 -7.00 -14.99
CA PHE A 343 42.02 -6.68 -13.63
C PHE A 343 43.11 -7.64 -13.14
N GLN A 344 44.04 -7.11 -12.35
CA GLN A 344 44.91 -7.91 -11.49
C GLN A 344 44.21 -8.15 -10.16
N HIS A 345 44.09 -9.41 -9.76
CA HIS A 345 43.29 -9.81 -8.61
C HIS A 345 44.17 -10.19 -7.42
N THR A 346 44.00 -9.49 -6.29
CA THR A 346 44.66 -9.80 -5.02
C THR A 346 43.61 -10.22 -3.99
N VAL A 347 43.84 -11.35 -3.31
CA VAL A 347 42.91 -11.87 -2.30
C VAL A 347 43.52 -11.73 -0.92
N LEU A 348 42.82 -11.04 -0.01
CA LEU A 348 43.22 -10.82 1.36
C LEU A 348 42.28 -11.59 2.29
N VAL A 349 42.81 -12.44 3.17
CA VAL A 349 42.01 -13.10 4.21
C VAL A 349 42.21 -12.35 5.52
N LEU A 350 41.19 -11.64 6.00
CA LEU A 350 41.29 -10.92 7.27
C LEU A 350 41.13 -11.93 8.41
N ILE A 351 42.14 -12.02 9.27
CA ILE A 351 42.15 -12.99 10.38
C ILE A 351 42.33 -12.27 11.71
N GLY A 352 41.66 -12.78 12.75
CA GLY A 352 41.84 -12.32 14.15
C GLY A 352 42.50 -13.36 15.06
N ASP A 353 42.30 -14.65 14.77
CA ASP A 353 43.00 -15.80 15.36
C ASP A 353 42.91 -16.97 14.36
N VAL A 354 43.63 -18.06 14.61
CA VAL A 354 43.59 -19.28 13.79
C VAL A 354 42.61 -20.27 14.36
N HIS A 355 41.50 -20.48 13.65
CA HIS A 355 40.43 -21.42 14.02
C HIS A 355 39.83 -22.11 12.78
N ARG A 356 38.93 -23.08 12.97
CA ARG A 356 38.31 -23.88 11.88
C ARG A 356 37.67 -23.01 10.79
N GLY A 357 36.97 -21.94 11.17
CA GLY A 357 36.42 -20.96 10.24
C GLY A 357 37.47 -20.27 9.35
N VAL A 358 38.61 -19.85 9.92
CA VAL A 358 39.72 -19.23 9.16
C VAL A 358 40.34 -20.21 8.20
N VAL A 359 40.61 -21.45 8.61
CA VAL A 359 41.17 -22.47 7.71
C VAL A 359 40.26 -22.68 6.50
N ARG A 360 38.93 -22.75 6.72
CA ARG A 360 37.95 -22.85 5.64
C ARG A 360 37.92 -21.60 4.74
N ALA A 361 38.06 -20.41 5.32
CA ALA A 361 38.14 -19.15 4.58
C ALA A 361 39.40 -19.06 3.73
N VAL A 362 40.55 -19.54 4.23
CA VAL A 362 41.81 -19.62 3.47
C VAL A 362 41.69 -20.63 2.33
N GLN A 363 41.08 -21.79 2.56
CA GLN A 363 40.79 -22.76 1.50
C GLN A 363 39.95 -22.15 0.38
N TYR A 364 38.88 -21.43 0.74
CA TYR A 364 38.06 -20.70 -0.23
C TYR A 364 38.88 -19.63 -0.96
N ALA A 365 39.68 -18.83 -0.25
CA ALA A 365 40.53 -17.80 -0.86
C ALA A 365 41.51 -18.36 -1.91
N ARG A 366 42.10 -19.54 -1.67
CA ARG A 366 42.99 -20.23 -2.63
C ARG A 366 42.28 -20.72 -3.89
N THR A 367 40.95 -20.84 -3.89
CA THR A 367 40.18 -21.15 -5.11
C THR A 367 39.93 -19.91 -5.98
N LEU A 368 40.06 -18.71 -5.42
CA LEU A 368 39.78 -17.45 -6.11
C LEU A 368 40.99 -16.94 -6.91
N ALA A 369 42.20 -17.15 -6.39
CA ALA A 369 43.44 -16.71 -7.03
C ALA A 369 44.57 -17.70 -6.78
N PRO A 370 45.61 -17.72 -7.64
CA PRO A 370 46.83 -18.48 -7.37
C PRO A 370 47.38 -18.15 -5.99
N ALA A 371 47.99 -19.13 -5.31
CA ALA A 371 48.45 -18.96 -3.93
C ALA A 371 49.38 -17.74 -3.73
N ALA A 372 50.15 -17.37 -4.76
CA ALA A 372 51.03 -16.19 -4.74
C ALA A 372 50.29 -14.84 -4.63
N ALA A 373 49.02 -14.79 -5.02
CA ALA A 373 48.17 -13.61 -4.95
C ALA A 373 47.25 -13.58 -3.71
N VAL A 374 47.26 -14.65 -2.91
CA VAL A 374 46.52 -14.73 -1.65
C VAL A 374 47.43 -14.32 -0.49
N ARG A 375 46.95 -13.46 0.40
CA ARG A 375 47.67 -13.05 1.61
C ARG A 375 46.73 -13.07 2.81
N ALA A 376 47.16 -13.62 3.93
CA ALA A 376 46.43 -13.45 5.18
C ALA A 376 46.86 -12.14 5.84
N VAL A 377 45.90 -11.36 6.31
CA VAL A 377 46.16 -10.06 6.94
C VAL A 377 45.72 -10.15 8.39
N TYR A 378 46.68 -9.97 9.30
CA TYR A 378 46.46 -9.86 10.74
C TYR A 378 46.82 -8.45 11.17
N VAL A 379 45.90 -7.77 11.88
CA VAL A 379 46.19 -6.46 12.46
C VAL A 379 46.64 -6.65 13.90
N GLU A 380 47.92 -6.42 14.16
CA GLU A 380 48.53 -6.58 15.47
C GLU A 380 48.04 -5.48 16.42
N THR A 381 47.43 -5.91 17.51
CA THR A 381 47.00 -5.05 18.64
C THR A 381 47.76 -5.36 19.93
N ASP A 382 48.30 -6.58 20.05
CA ASP A 382 49.12 -7.06 21.16
C ASP A 382 50.24 -7.97 20.63
N PRO A 383 51.53 -7.57 20.77
CA PRO A 383 52.67 -8.34 20.28
C PRO A 383 52.78 -9.76 20.84
N ALA A 384 52.24 -10.03 22.04
CA ALA A 384 52.30 -11.37 22.63
C ALA A 384 51.41 -12.39 21.87
N ASN A 385 50.30 -11.91 21.30
CA ASN A 385 49.37 -12.76 20.53
C ASN A 385 49.88 -13.02 19.11
N THR A 386 50.62 -12.09 18.52
CA THR A 386 51.20 -12.22 17.18
C THR A 386 52.09 -13.46 17.06
N ARG A 387 53.02 -13.67 18.00
CA ARG A 387 53.92 -14.85 17.96
C ARG A 387 53.16 -16.17 17.99
N ARG A 388 52.14 -16.27 18.86
CA ARG A 388 51.29 -17.47 18.95
C ARG A 388 50.50 -17.69 17.65
N LEU A 389 50.05 -16.61 17.02
CA LEU A 389 49.33 -16.66 15.76
C LEU A 389 50.25 -17.10 14.62
N GLU A 390 51.49 -16.59 14.54
CA GLU A 390 52.50 -16.99 13.55
C GLU A 390 52.84 -18.48 13.67
N GLU A 391 53.02 -19.01 14.88
CA GLU A 391 53.25 -20.44 15.11
C GLU A 391 52.06 -21.30 14.65
N LYS A 392 50.82 -20.91 15.01
CA LYS A 392 49.61 -21.60 14.54
C LYS A 392 49.47 -21.49 13.03
N TRP A 393 49.82 -20.35 12.44
CA TRP A 393 49.74 -20.10 11.00
C TRP A 393 50.74 -20.95 10.23
N GLY A 394 51.97 -21.11 10.74
CA GLY A 394 52.95 -22.02 10.14
C GLY A 394 52.44 -23.47 10.01
N ARG A 395 51.55 -23.90 10.92
CA ARG A 395 50.94 -25.24 10.88
C ARG A 395 49.67 -25.33 10.03
N TRP A 396 48.82 -24.30 10.05
CA TRP A 396 47.45 -24.37 9.52
C TRP A 396 47.15 -23.37 8.38
N GLY A 397 48.10 -22.49 8.05
CA GLY A 397 47.96 -21.40 7.07
C GLY A 397 48.02 -21.80 5.61
N LEU A 398 48.18 -23.11 5.31
CA LEU A 398 48.11 -23.68 3.96
C LEU A 398 49.04 -22.99 2.94
N GLU A 399 50.26 -22.65 3.38
CA GLU A 399 51.31 -21.98 2.59
C GLU A 399 50.96 -20.57 2.11
N VAL A 400 49.91 -19.96 2.65
CA VAL A 400 49.55 -18.57 2.35
C VAL A 400 50.42 -17.62 3.18
N PRO A 401 51.07 -16.61 2.56
CA PRO A 401 51.87 -15.63 3.28
C PRO A 401 51.02 -14.83 4.26
N LEU A 402 51.53 -14.68 5.49
CA LEU A 402 50.94 -13.87 6.54
C LEU A 402 51.56 -12.47 6.53
N VAL A 403 50.72 -11.45 6.45
CA VAL A 403 51.07 -10.04 6.55
C VAL A 403 50.56 -9.52 7.88
N VAL A 404 51.48 -9.12 8.75
CA VAL A 404 51.18 -8.52 10.04
C VAL A 404 51.24 -7.00 9.90
N LEU A 405 50.09 -6.34 10.11
CA LEU A 405 49.98 -4.88 10.09
C LEU A 405 50.04 -4.37 11.53
N THR A 406 51.06 -3.58 11.86
CA THR A 406 51.22 -3.02 13.20
C THR A 406 50.21 -1.89 13.43
N SER A 407 49.45 -1.95 14.54
CA SER A 407 48.48 -0.92 14.88
C SER A 407 48.88 -0.14 16.14
N PRO A 408 49.54 1.03 16.01
CA PRO A 408 50.02 1.80 17.16
C PRO A 408 48.89 2.30 18.08
N TYR A 409 47.67 2.45 17.55
CA TYR A 409 46.51 2.95 18.28
C TYR A 409 45.44 1.89 18.55
N ARG A 410 45.77 0.59 18.40
CA ARG A 410 44.82 -0.54 18.53
C ARG A 410 43.57 -0.41 17.64
N SER A 411 43.70 0.31 16.52
CA SER A 411 42.66 0.45 15.51
C SER A 411 42.80 -0.66 14.46
N LEU A 412 41.74 -1.42 14.22
CA LEU A 412 41.74 -2.47 13.18
C LEU A 412 41.57 -1.91 11.77
N LEU A 413 40.71 -0.90 11.61
CA LEU A 413 40.33 -0.37 10.28
C LEU A 413 41.46 0.42 9.63
N ARG A 414 42.12 1.31 10.38
CA ARG A 414 43.11 2.24 9.82
C ARG A 414 44.30 1.54 9.13
N PRO A 415 45.02 0.59 9.77
CA PRO A 415 46.13 -0.10 9.10
C PRO A 415 45.66 -0.94 7.91
N LEU A 416 44.47 -1.55 8.01
CA LEU A 416 43.89 -2.32 6.92
C LEU A 416 43.60 -1.42 5.70
N LEU A 417 43.02 -0.24 5.91
CA LEU A 417 42.74 0.72 4.84
C LEU A 417 44.03 1.26 4.22
N GLU A 418 45.04 1.61 5.02
CA GLU A 418 46.35 2.07 4.53
C GLU A 418 47.04 0.98 3.68
N TYR A 419 46.94 -0.29 4.07
CA TYR A 419 47.46 -1.40 3.29
C TYR A 419 46.69 -1.61 1.98
N LEU A 420 45.37 -1.45 1.99
CA LEU A 420 44.56 -1.47 0.77
C LEU A 420 44.90 -0.31 -0.17
N ASP A 421 45.15 0.90 0.38
CA ASP A 421 45.58 2.06 -0.39
C ASP A 421 46.91 1.78 -1.10
N GLN A 422 47.85 1.10 -0.44
CA GLN A 422 49.14 0.73 -1.04
C GLN A 422 49.00 -0.29 -2.19
N ILE A 423 48.05 -1.22 -2.10
CA ILE A 423 47.79 -2.20 -3.18
C ILE A 423 47.12 -1.50 -4.35
N GLN A 424 46.09 -0.70 -4.09
CA GLN A 424 45.33 0.01 -5.13
C GLN A 424 46.12 1.16 -5.76
N GLY A 425 47.08 1.76 -5.04
CA GLY A 425 47.98 2.78 -5.56
C GLY A 425 48.91 2.31 -6.68
N ARG A 426 48.95 1.01 -6.98
CA ARG A 426 49.73 0.44 -8.09
C ARG A 426 49.05 0.59 -9.46
N GLY A 427 47.75 0.88 -9.48
CA GLY A 427 46.98 1.05 -10.70
C GLY A 427 45.49 0.85 -10.49
N ASP A 428 44.68 1.48 -11.34
CA ASP A 428 43.21 1.35 -11.32
C ASP A 428 42.71 -0.03 -11.78
N ASP A 429 43.61 -0.89 -12.29
CA ASP A 429 43.37 -2.28 -12.68
C ASP A 429 43.49 -3.26 -11.50
N GLN A 430 43.84 -2.79 -10.30
CA GLN A 430 43.98 -3.63 -9.11
C GLN A 430 42.64 -3.85 -8.41
N MET A 431 42.18 -5.09 -8.42
CA MET A 431 40.98 -5.52 -7.71
C MET A 431 41.34 -6.34 -6.48
N VAL A 432 40.82 -5.92 -5.32
CA VAL A 432 41.10 -6.59 -4.05
C VAL A 432 39.86 -7.28 -3.53
N THR A 433 39.95 -8.58 -3.24
CA THR A 433 38.89 -9.32 -2.55
C THR A 433 39.29 -9.60 -1.12
N ILE A 434 38.50 -9.10 -0.18
CA ILE A 434 38.69 -9.31 1.26
C ILE A 434 37.75 -10.43 1.70
N VAL A 435 38.33 -11.56 2.08
CA VAL A 435 37.63 -12.72 2.59
C VAL A 435 37.52 -12.61 4.10
N LEU A 436 36.28 -12.56 4.61
CA LEU A 436 35.97 -12.46 6.02
C LEU A 436 35.45 -13.82 6.54
N PRO A 437 36.18 -14.50 7.44
CA PRO A 437 35.66 -15.65 8.15
C PRO A 437 34.60 -15.18 9.16
N GLU A 438 33.33 -15.51 8.93
CA GLU A 438 32.22 -15.05 9.77
C GLU A 438 31.56 -16.21 10.50
N PHE A 439 31.41 -16.10 11.81
CA PHE A 439 30.72 -17.11 12.61
C PHE A 439 29.23 -16.78 12.67
N LEU A 440 28.40 -17.76 12.28
CA LEU A 440 26.95 -17.65 12.40
C LEU A 440 26.49 -18.35 13.69
N PRO A 441 26.10 -17.60 14.72
CA PRO A 441 25.60 -18.17 15.96
C PRO A 441 24.20 -18.77 15.78
N ARG A 442 23.80 -19.64 16.71
CA ARG A 442 22.56 -20.41 16.61
C ARG A 442 21.29 -19.54 16.79
N HIS A 443 21.36 -18.52 17.64
CA HIS A 443 20.21 -17.65 17.92
C HIS A 443 20.46 -16.23 17.43
N TRP A 444 19.42 -15.57 16.92
CA TRP A 444 19.51 -14.20 16.37
C TRP A 444 20.01 -13.18 17.39
N TRP A 445 19.74 -13.37 18.69
CA TRP A 445 20.20 -12.45 19.74
C TRP A 445 21.71 -12.57 20.01
N GLN A 446 22.33 -13.71 19.68
CA GLN A 446 23.78 -13.91 19.83
C GLN A 446 24.57 -13.11 18.77
N HIS A 447 23.94 -12.74 17.65
CA HIS A 447 24.56 -11.88 16.64
C HIS A 447 24.92 -10.49 17.18
N LEU A 448 24.11 -9.95 18.09
CA LEU A 448 24.35 -8.64 18.72
C LEU A 448 25.63 -8.63 19.58
N LEU A 449 26.03 -9.78 20.12
CA LEU A 449 27.13 -9.90 21.08
C LEU A 449 28.50 -10.19 20.43
N HIS A 450 28.55 -10.77 19.23
CA HIS A 450 29.79 -11.40 18.73
C HIS A 450 30.25 -10.97 17.33
N ASN A 451 29.46 -10.18 16.59
CA ASN A 451 29.73 -9.94 15.16
C ASN A 451 29.86 -8.46 14.76
N GLN A 452 30.29 -7.60 15.68
CA GLN A 452 30.36 -6.14 15.45
C GLN A 452 31.55 -5.74 14.57
N THR A 453 32.68 -6.44 14.66
CA THR A 453 33.91 -6.09 13.92
C THR A 453 33.77 -6.33 12.40
N ALA A 454 33.18 -7.45 11.99
CA ALA A 454 32.96 -7.74 10.57
C ALA A 454 31.98 -6.74 9.95
N LEU A 455 30.93 -6.35 10.67
CA LEU A 455 29.96 -5.33 10.23
C LEU A 455 30.64 -3.95 10.03
N LEU A 456 31.54 -3.56 10.93
CA LEU A 456 32.31 -2.32 10.81
C LEU A 456 33.24 -2.34 9.59
N VAL A 457 33.94 -3.46 9.34
CA VAL A 457 34.80 -3.64 8.16
C VAL A 457 33.98 -3.58 6.87
N LYS A 458 32.85 -4.29 6.79
CA LYS A 458 31.93 -4.22 5.63
C LYS A 458 31.44 -2.80 5.38
N GLY A 459 31.03 -2.09 6.44
CA GLY A 459 30.55 -0.71 6.34
C GLY A 459 31.62 0.25 5.82
N ALA A 460 32.87 0.10 6.28
CA ALA A 460 33.99 0.92 5.82
C ALA A 460 34.39 0.66 4.37
N LEU A 461 34.22 -0.57 3.89
CA LEU A 461 34.63 -0.99 2.54
C LEU A 461 33.52 -0.86 1.48
N LEU A 462 32.26 -0.69 1.88
CA LEU A 462 31.10 -0.66 0.98
C LEU A 462 31.19 0.39 -0.13
N PHE A 463 31.79 1.55 0.18
CA PHE A 463 31.90 2.68 -0.76
C PHE A 463 33.25 2.73 -1.48
N ARG A 464 34.11 1.74 -1.27
CA ARG A 464 35.46 1.72 -1.82
C ARG A 464 35.45 1.07 -3.20
N ARG A 465 36.07 1.75 -4.18
CA ARG A 465 36.17 1.25 -5.56
C ARG A 465 37.08 0.01 -5.61
N ASN A 466 36.83 -0.88 -6.57
CA ASN A 466 37.62 -2.08 -6.86
C ASN A 466 37.90 -2.98 -5.63
N THR A 467 37.01 -2.94 -4.62
CA THR A 467 37.10 -3.76 -3.42
C THR A 467 35.86 -4.63 -3.31
N VAL A 468 36.05 -5.94 -3.19
CA VAL A 468 34.97 -6.90 -2.98
C VAL A 468 35.14 -7.51 -1.60
N VAL A 469 34.05 -7.58 -0.83
CA VAL A 469 34.03 -8.27 0.45
C VAL A 469 33.28 -9.58 0.27
N ALA A 470 33.93 -10.70 0.63
CA ALA A 470 33.38 -12.04 0.51
C ALA A 470 33.29 -12.70 1.89
N ASP A 471 32.08 -13.04 2.31
CA ASP A 471 31.85 -13.68 3.60
C ASP A 471 31.93 -15.20 3.47
N VAL A 472 32.74 -15.82 4.33
CA VAL A 472 32.82 -17.29 4.44
C VAL A 472 32.18 -17.70 5.76
N PRO A 473 30.89 -18.10 5.73
CA PRO A 473 30.17 -18.47 6.94
C PRO A 473 30.69 -19.79 7.52
N TYR A 474 30.97 -19.77 8.83
CA TYR A 474 31.20 -20.96 9.63
C TYR A 474 30.05 -21.12 10.63
N LEU A 475 29.18 -22.09 10.35
CA LEU A 475 28.07 -22.47 11.23
C LEU A 475 28.62 -23.19 12.46
N LEU A 476 28.35 -22.66 13.65
CA LEU A 476 28.65 -23.36 14.90
C LEU A 476 27.78 -24.64 14.98
N GLY A 477 28.40 -25.75 15.40
CA GLY A 477 27.77 -27.07 15.43
C GLY A 477 26.51 -27.12 16.32
N ARG A 478 25.65 -28.12 16.03
CA ARG A 478 24.37 -28.37 16.71
C ARG A 478 24.45 -28.38 18.23
#